data_AF-A0A7S3M282-F1
#
_entry.id   AF-A0A7S3M282-F1
#
_cell.length_a   1.000
_cell.length_b   1.000
_cell.length_c   1.000
_cell.angle_alpha   90.00
_cell.angle_beta   90.00
_cell.angle_gamma   90.00
#
_symmetry.space_group_name_H-M   'P 1'
#
loop_
_entity.id
_entity.type
_entity.pdbx_description
1 polymer ?
#
loop_
_entity_poly.entity_id
_entity_poly.type
_entity_poly.pdbx_seq_one_letter_code
_entity_poly.pdbx_strand_id
1 'polypeptide(L)'
;FNKVILKRLNMTRKSKAPLSMQKLAKLMAGKDGKIAVVVGTVTDDKRLYEVPKLSVCALRFTETARASILKAGGECLTFDKLAMRSPLGKGTVLLRGPVKARESERHFGKAPGVPHSSTAPRVRAKGRKFEKAC
;
A
#
# COMPACT_ATOMS: atom_id res chain seq x y z
N PHE A 1 -16.43 -9.84 4.65
CA PHE A 1 -15.54 -9.43 3.55
C PHE A 1 -16.17 -8.31 2.69
N ASN A 2 -17.29 -8.57 2.02
CA ASN A 2 -17.92 -7.63 1.07
C ASN A 2 -18.27 -6.25 1.67
N LYS A 3 -18.83 -6.20 2.89
CA LYS A 3 -19.10 -4.93 3.60
C LYS A 3 -17.83 -4.08 3.80
N VAL A 4 -16.68 -4.72 4.05
CA VAL A 4 -15.40 -4.02 4.23
C VAL A 4 -14.87 -3.49 2.90
N ILE A 5 -15.02 -4.26 1.82
CA ILE A 5 -14.66 -3.80 0.47
C ILE A 5 -15.52 -2.60 0.07
N LEU A 6 -16.84 -2.69 0.20
CA LEU A 6 -17.75 -1.58 -0.08
C LEU A 6 -17.34 -0.30 0.66
N LYS A 7 -17.08 -0.43 1.98
CA LYS A 7 -16.62 0.71 2.79
C LYS A 7 -15.30 1.28 2.25
N ARG A 8 -14.33 0.44 1.87
CA ARG A 8 -13.02 0.88 1.35
C ARG A 8 -13.11 1.46 -0.07
N LEU A 9 -14.04 0.99 -0.90
CA LEU A 9 -14.32 1.56 -2.22
C LEU A 9 -14.86 2.99 -2.11
N ASN A 10 -15.67 3.28 -1.08
CA ASN A 10 -16.21 4.63 -0.87
C ASN A 10 -15.26 5.56 -0.10
N MET A 11 -14.08 5.09 0.33
CA MET A 11 -13.10 5.95 0.98
C MET A 11 -12.42 6.93 0.02
N THR A 12 -11.98 8.06 0.57
CA THR A 12 -11.20 9.07 -0.15
C THR A 12 -9.84 8.54 -0.61
N ARG A 13 -9.24 9.21 -1.59
CA ARG A 13 -7.91 8.87 -2.13
C ARG A 13 -6.83 8.78 -1.04
N LYS A 14 -6.90 9.63 0.00
CA LYS A 14 -5.94 9.59 1.13
C LYS A 14 -5.91 8.24 1.82
N SER A 15 -7.07 7.62 2.00
CA SER A 15 -7.26 6.34 2.69
C SER A 15 -6.93 5.12 1.82
N LYS A 16 -6.88 5.29 0.49
CA LYS A 16 -6.51 4.29 -0.53
C LYS A 16 -5.03 4.44 -0.91
N ALA A 17 -4.15 4.34 0.09
CA ALA A 17 -2.71 4.48 -0.11
C ALA A 17 -2.16 3.38 -1.05
N PRO A 18 -1.18 3.70 -1.92
CA PRO A 18 -0.57 2.70 -2.78
C PRO A 18 0.19 1.65 -1.97
N LEU A 19 0.26 0.42 -2.50
CA LEU A 19 0.99 -0.69 -1.92
C LEU A 19 2.13 -1.10 -2.87
N SER A 20 3.37 -1.15 -2.36
CA SER A 20 4.54 -1.64 -3.12
C SER A 20 4.52 -3.17 -3.19
N MET A 21 5.01 -3.71 -4.30
CA MET A 21 5.16 -5.15 -4.52
C MET A 21 6.01 -5.83 -3.44
N GLN A 22 7.07 -5.19 -2.94
CA GLN A 22 7.92 -5.75 -1.88
C GLN A 22 7.12 -5.96 -0.58
N LYS A 23 6.26 -5.00 -0.21
CA LYS A 23 5.38 -5.16 0.96
C LYS A 23 4.32 -6.23 0.73
N LEU A 24 3.81 -6.32 -0.49
CA LEU A 24 2.83 -7.34 -0.87
C LEU A 24 3.44 -8.75 -0.72
N ALA A 25 4.63 -8.99 -1.28
CA ALA A 25 5.36 -10.24 -1.15
C ALA A 25 5.59 -10.62 0.32
N LYS A 26 6.04 -9.67 1.16
CA LYS A 26 6.23 -9.91 2.60
C LYS A 26 4.94 -10.29 3.34
N LEU A 27 3.82 -9.66 3.00
CA LEU A 27 2.52 -9.92 3.63
C LEU A 27 1.87 -11.22 3.17
N MET A 28 2.29 -11.73 2.01
CA MET A 28 1.84 -12.97 1.40
C MET A 28 2.78 -14.16 1.67
N ALA A 29 3.96 -13.92 2.26
CA ALA A 29 4.84 -14.99 2.71
C ALA A 29 4.09 -15.93 3.69
N GLY A 30 4.07 -17.23 3.39
CA GLY A 30 3.34 -18.25 4.16
C GLY A 30 1.82 -18.29 3.90
N LYS A 31 1.33 -17.60 2.87
CA LYS A 31 -0.09 -17.60 2.46
C LYS A 31 -0.24 -17.98 1.00
N ASP A 32 0.41 -19.07 0.63
CA ASP A 32 0.44 -19.57 -0.73
C ASP A 32 -0.96 -19.99 -1.21
N GLY A 33 -1.22 -19.77 -2.50
CA GLY A 33 -2.52 -20.08 -3.12
C GLY A 33 -3.67 -19.11 -2.80
N LYS A 34 -3.46 -18.10 -1.94
CA LYS A 34 -4.48 -17.08 -1.65
C LYS A 34 -4.36 -15.86 -2.57
N ILE A 35 -5.49 -15.22 -2.85
CA ILE A 35 -5.53 -14.00 -3.66
C ILE A 35 -5.31 -12.79 -2.75
N ALA A 36 -4.30 -11.98 -3.05
CA ALA A 36 -4.05 -10.72 -2.36
C ALA A 36 -5.00 -9.64 -2.88
N VAL A 37 -5.85 -9.07 -2.02
CA VAL A 37 -6.85 -8.07 -2.41
C VAL A 37 -6.48 -6.70 -1.84
N VAL A 38 -6.22 -5.75 -2.72
CA VAL A 38 -5.78 -4.39 -2.37
C VAL A 38 -6.80 -3.37 -2.89
N VAL A 39 -7.48 -2.69 -1.98
CA VAL A 39 -8.37 -1.57 -2.35
C VAL A 39 -7.53 -0.30 -2.52
N GLY A 40 -6.78 -0.22 -3.62
CA GLY A 40 -5.85 0.86 -3.92
C GLY A 40 -5.01 0.57 -5.17
N THR A 41 -3.94 1.34 -5.35
CA THR A 41 -2.98 1.16 -6.45
C THR A 41 -1.84 0.25 -6.01
N VAL A 42 -1.46 -0.70 -6.86
CA VAL A 42 -0.23 -1.50 -6.69
C VAL A 42 0.87 -0.88 -7.54
N THR A 43 2.00 -0.59 -6.89
CA THR A 43 3.18 0.02 -7.52
C THR A 43 4.35 -0.95 -7.53
N ASP A 44 5.13 -0.86 -8.59
CA ASP A 44 6.37 -1.62 -8.75
C ASP A 44 7.43 -1.17 -7.72
N ASP A 45 8.36 -2.06 -7.42
CA ASP A 45 9.48 -1.80 -6.52
C ASP A 45 10.78 -2.34 -7.13
N LYS A 46 11.57 -1.46 -7.74
CA LYS A 46 12.84 -1.81 -8.41
C LYS A 46 13.88 -2.44 -7.48
N ARG A 47 13.69 -2.35 -6.16
CA ARG A 47 14.58 -2.97 -5.16
C ARG A 47 14.31 -4.46 -4.99
N LEU A 48 13.20 -4.96 -5.55
CA LEU A 48 12.84 -6.37 -5.52
C LEU A 48 13.40 -7.03 -6.78
N TYR A 49 14.46 -7.83 -6.63
CA TYR A 49 15.11 -8.53 -7.74
C TYR A 49 14.26 -9.68 -8.28
N GLU A 50 13.70 -10.49 -7.38
CA GLU A 50 12.83 -11.62 -7.73
C GLU A 50 11.41 -11.36 -7.25
N VAL A 51 10.48 -11.35 -8.21
CA VAL A 51 9.05 -11.19 -7.94
C VAL A 51 8.45 -12.57 -7.74
N PRO A 52 7.88 -12.88 -6.56
CA PRO A 52 7.22 -14.17 -6.35
C PRO A 52 5.94 -14.25 -7.19
N LYS A 53 5.54 -15.48 -7.54
CA LYS A 53 4.28 -15.75 -8.23
C LYS A 53 3.11 -15.37 -7.33
N LEU A 54 2.40 -14.29 -7.67
CA LEU A 54 1.33 -13.72 -6.86
C LEU A 54 0.05 -13.56 -7.68
N SER A 55 -1.08 -13.96 -7.10
CA SER A 55 -2.41 -13.58 -7.60
C SER A 55 -2.88 -12.33 -6.86
N VAL A 56 -2.91 -11.19 -7.56
CA VAL A 56 -3.20 -9.88 -6.96
C VAL A 56 -4.45 -9.28 -7.58
N CYS A 57 -5.40 -8.88 -6.74
CA CYS A 57 -6.55 -8.05 -7.13
C CYS A 57 -6.35 -6.62 -6.63
N ALA A 58 -6.47 -5.63 -7.52
CA ALA A 58 -6.37 -4.22 -7.16
C ALA A 58 -7.27 -3.31 -8.00
N LEU A 59 -7.43 -2.06 -7.56
CA LEU A 59 -8.16 -1.04 -8.34
C LEU A 59 -7.36 -0.55 -9.54
N ARG A 60 -6.05 -0.37 -9.35
CA ARG A 60 -5.13 0.09 -10.39
C ARG A 60 -3.78 -0.59 -10.22
N PHE A 61 -3.15 -0.93 -11.33
CA PHE A 61 -1.77 -1.38 -11.39
C PHE A 61 -0.96 -0.35 -12.17
N THR A 62 0.27 -0.08 -11.75
CA THR A 62 1.22 0.57 -12.66
C THR A 62 1.60 -0.41 -13.76
N GLU A 63 1.90 0.09 -14.97
CA GLU A 63 2.25 -0.75 -16.11
C GLU A 63 3.44 -1.64 -15.81
N THR A 64 4.46 -1.08 -15.15
CA THR A 64 5.66 -1.81 -14.71
C THR A 64 5.35 -2.91 -13.69
N ALA A 65 4.40 -2.68 -12.77
CA ALA A 65 4.00 -3.68 -11.79
C ALA A 65 3.23 -4.82 -12.46
N ARG A 66 2.32 -4.48 -13.38
CA ARG A 66 1.57 -5.47 -14.16
C ARG A 66 2.52 -6.34 -14.98
N ALA A 67 3.47 -5.74 -15.70
CA ALA A 67 4.46 -6.47 -16.49
C ALA A 67 5.31 -7.40 -15.61
N SER A 68 5.75 -6.93 -14.45
CA SER A 68 6.57 -7.72 -13.52
C SER A 68 5.80 -8.90 -12.92
N ILE A 69 4.53 -8.72 -12.55
CA ILE A 69 3.68 -9.81 -12.03
C ILE A 69 3.42 -10.86 -13.11
N LEU A 70 3.10 -10.42 -14.34
CA LEU A 70 2.87 -11.34 -15.47
C LEU A 70 4.14 -12.11 -15.84
N LYS A 71 5.30 -11.44 -15.83
CA LYS A 71 6.61 -12.07 -16.09
C LYS A 71 6.94 -13.15 -15.04
N ALA A 72 6.55 -12.94 -13.79
CA ALA A 72 6.67 -13.93 -12.72
C ALA A 72 5.62 -15.07 -12.79
N GLY A 73 4.76 -15.09 -13.82
CA GLY A 73 3.67 -16.06 -13.96
C GLY A 73 2.53 -15.84 -12.97
N GLY A 74 2.44 -14.66 -12.35
CA GLY A 74 1.34 -14.27 -11.47
C GLY A 74 0.11 -13.77 -12.24
N GLU A 75 -0.96 -13.50 -11.51
CA GLU A 75 -2.23 -13.05 -12.07
C GLU A 75 -2.59 -11.64 -11.58
N CYS A 76 -2.90 -10.74 -12.51
CA CYS A 76 -3.47 -9.43 -12.21
C CYS A 76 -4.99 -9.47 -12.39
N LEU A 77 -5.73 -9.36 -11.29
CA LEU A 77 -7.19 -9.43 -11.23
C LEU A 77 -7.79 -8.04 -10.99
N THR A 78 -8.95 -7.81 -11.58
CA THR A 78 -9.83 -6.67 -11.29
C THR A 78 -10.90 -7.09 -10.28
N PHE A 79 -11.61 -6.13 -9.69
CA PHE A 79 -12.60 -6.42 -8.64
C PHE A 79 -13.84 -7.15 -9.19
N ASP A 80 -14.20 -6.91 -10.44
CA ASP A 80 -15.23 -7.64 -11.20
C ASP A 80 -14.85 -9.13 -11.37
N LYS A 81 -13.63 -9.42 -11.84
CA LYS A 81 -13.12 -10.80 -11.93
C LYS A 81 -13.03 -11.49 -10.56
N LEU A 82 -12.65 -10.75 -9.52
CA LEU A 82 -12.62 -11.29 -8.16
C LEU A 82 -14.03 -11.65 -7.66
N ALA A 83 -15.04 -10.82 -7.95
CA ALA A 83 -16.41 -11.07 -7.54
C ALA A 83 -16.98 -12.35 -8.18
N MET A 84 -16.64 -12.62 -9.44
CA MET A 84 -17.00 -13.87 -10.12
C MET A 84 -16.28 -15.09 -9.53
N ARG A 85 -14.98 -15.00 -9.26
CA ARG A 85 -14.18 -16.13 -8.76
C ARG A 85 -14.42 -16.45 -7.29
N SER A 86 -14.69 -15.44 -6.46
CA SER A 86 -14.79 -15.59 -5.01
C SER A 86 -15.82 -14.61 -4.42
N PRO A 87 -17.13 -14.82 -4.68
CA PRO A 87 -18.20 -13.91 -4.26
C PRO A 87 -18.30 -13.74 -2.74
N LEU A 88 -17.89 -14.77 -1.98
CA LEU A 88 -17.87 -14.76 -0.52
C LEU A 88 -16.52 -14.29 0.07
N GLY A 89 -15.48 -14.11 -0.75
CA GLY A 89 -14.12 -13.76 -0.31
C GLY A 89 -13.32 -14.88 0.35
N LYS A 90 -13.76 -16.14 0.23
CA LYS A 90 -12.99 -17.31 0.69
C LYS A 90 -11.66 -17.39 -0.06
N GLY A 91 -10.56 -17.70 0.63
CA GLY A 91 -9.23 -17.79 0.01
C GLY A 91 -8.59 -16.45 -0.36
N THR A 92 -9.13 -15.31 0.14
CA THR A 92 -8.57 -13.99 -0.12
C THR A 92 -7.91 -13.38 1.12
N VAL A 93 -6.88 -12.55 0.90
CA VAL A 93 -6.20 -11.79 1.95
C VAL A 93 -6.38 -10.30 1.66
N LEU A 94 -7.15 -9.62 2.51
CA LEU A 94 -7.44 -8.21 2.35
C LEU A 94 -6.29 -7.36 2.91
N LEU A 95 -5.52 -6.71 2.03
CA LEU A 95 -4.36 -5.90 2.39
C LEU A 95 -4.67 -4.39 2.28
N ARG A 96 -3.84 -3.56 2.94
CA ARG A 96 -3.94 -2.10 2.89
C ARG A 96 -2.55 -1.46 2.85
N GLY A 97 -2.39 -0.43 2.03
CA GLY A 97 -1.19 0.41 2.03
C GLY A 97 -1.01 1.22 3.32
N PRO A 98 0.21 1.69 3.61
CA PRO A 98 0.51 2.47 4.79
C PRO A 98 -0.06 3.90 4.68
N VAL A 99 -1.19 4.16 5.35
CA VAL A 99 -1.89 5.45 5.27
C VAL A 99 -1.14 6.58 5.96
N LYS A 100 -0.46 6.29 7.08
CA LYS A 100 0.27 7.27 7.90
C LYS A 100 1.70 7.55 7.44
N ALA A 101 2.18 6.88 6.39
CA ALA A 101 3.55 7.05 5.88
C ALA A 101 3.73 8.29 4.97
N ARG A 102 2.71 9.16 4.89
CA ARG A 102 2.74 10.36 4.05
C ARG A 102 3.48 11.49 4.75
N GLU A 103 4.08 12.37 3.98
CA GLU A 103 4.81 13.54 4.51
C GLU A 103 3.92 14.43 5.40
N SER A 104 2.67 14.71 4.97
CA SER A 104 1.72 15.49 5.75
C SER A 104 1.49 14.92 7.16
N GLU A 105 1.54 13.60 7.31
CA GLU A 105 1.30 12.91 8.59
C GLU A 105 2.46 13.06 9.57
N ARG A 106 3.66 13.41 9.08
CA ARG A 106 4.83 13.67 9.94
C ARG A 106 4.69 14.93 10.76
N HIS A 107 3.83 15.86 10.34
CA HIS A 107 3.59 17.13 11.01
C HIS A 107 2.42 17.08 12.00
N PHE A 108 1.75 15.93 12.13
CA PHE A 108 0.66 15.74 13.09
C PHE A 108 1.16 15.03 14.35
N GLY A 109 0.50 15.29 15.48
CA GLY A 109 0.85 14.71 16.78
C GLY A 109 1.19 15.79 17.80
N LYS A 110 2.05 15.44 18.76
CA LYS A 110 2.58 16.39 19.75
C LYS A 110 3.30 17.55 19.05
N ALA A 111 3.19 18.77 19.57
CA ALA A 111 3.87 19.92 18.99
C ALA A 111 5.40 19.70 18.91
N PRO A 112 6.07 20.15 17.83
CA PRO A 112 7.53 20.04 17.75
C PRO A 112 8.17 20.83 18.90
N GLY A 113 9.10 20.19 19.62
CA GLY A 113 9.84 20.81 20.74
C GLY A 113 9.37 20.39 22.13
N VAL A 114 8.22 19.70 22.28
CA VAL A 114 7.85 19.13 23.59
C VAL A 114 8.63 17.85 23.87
N PRO A 115 8.91 17.51 25.15
CA PRO A 115 9.57 16.25 25.50
C PRO A 115 8.87 15.03 24.89
N HIS A 116 9.68 14.10 24.36
CA HIS A 116 9.22 12.90 23.65
C HIS A 116 8.32 13.17 22.42
N SER A 117 8.54 14.28 21.70
CA SER A 117 7.94 14.51 20.38
C SER A 117 8.87 14.06 19.26
N SER A 118 8.29 13.41 18.24
CA SER A 118 8.98 13.01 16.99
C SER A 118 8.37 13.69 15.76
N THR A 119 7.56 14.74 15.99
CA THR A 119 6.82 15.46 14.96
C THR A 119 7.78 16.35 14.17
N ALA A 120 7.71 16.28 12.84
CA ALA A 120 8.54 17.11 11.98
C ALA A 120 8.09 18.59 12.06
N PRO A 121 9.00 19.55 12.33
CA PRO A 121 8.66 20.97 12.30
C PRO A 121 8.37 21.43 10.86
N ARG A 122 7.58 22.50 10.72
CA ARG A 122 7.25 23.11 9.43
C ARG A 122 8.30 24.18 9.08
N VAL A 123 9.44 23.72 8.58
CA VAL A 123 10.56 24.59 8.19
C VAL A 123 10.46 25.05 6.74
N ARG A 124 10.94 26.27 6.44
CA ARG A 124 11.02 26.80 5.07
C ARG A 124 12.03 26.05 4.20
N ALA A 125 13.16 25.64 4.77
CA ALA A 125 14.23 24.94 4.07
C ALA A 125 14.97 23.99 5.02
N LYS A 126 15.64 22.98 4.45
CA LYS A 126 16.56 22.13 5.19
C LYS A 126 17.92 22.82 5.29
N GLY A 127 18.46 22.97 6.50
CA GLY A 127 19.83 23.48 6.68
C GLY A 127 20.15 23.78 8.14
N ARG A 128 21.44 24.02 8.45
CA ARG A 128 21.89 24.39 9.80
C ARG A 128 21.24 25.69 10.30
N LYS A 129 20.98 26.63 9.39
CA LYS A 129 20.45 27.97 9.71
C LYS A 129 18.93 28.01 9.94
N PHE A 130 18.22 26.90 9.77
CA PHE A 130 16.74 26.87 9.83
C PHE A 130 16.28 25.96 10.98
N GLU A 131 15.78 26.57 12.05
CA GLU A 131 15.16 25.89 13.21
C GLU A 131 16.02 24.74 13.79
N LYS A 132 17.33 24.97 13.86
CA LYS A 132 18.35 24.06 14.45
C LYS A 132 19.34 24.83 15.34
N ALA A 133 18.88 25.92 15.96
CA ALA A 133 19.68 26.61 16.96
C ALA A 133 19.95 25.61 18.10
N CYS A 134 21.24 25.32 18.30
CA CYS A 134 21.72 24.56 19.44
C CYS A 134 21.88 25.52 20.62
#